data_AF-A0A4P6ZFS8-F1
#
_entry.id   AF-A0A4P6ZFS8-F1
#
_cell.length_a   1.000
_cell.length_b   1.000
_cell.length_c   1.000
_cell.angle_alpha   90.00
_cell.angle_beta   90.00
_cell.angle_gamma   90.00
#
_symmetry.space_group_name_H-M   'P 1'
#
loop_
_entity.id
_entity.type
_entity.pdbx_description
1 polymer ?
#
loop_
_entity_poly.entity_id
_entity_poly.type
_entity_poly.pdbx_seq_one_letter_code
_entity_poly.pdbx_strand_id
1 'polypeptide(L)'
;MKTIKFFKANILQIAGLIAIVLTLSFTFAPGKTENRDKPEKVETVDTVYHYISSDMTSGAFAEPANWSTTDANGECGEPDPIRPCQITVPAGSTLSSVLSGKNNNAVLAISQGYKSNPE
;
A
#
# COMPACT_ATOMS: atom_id res chain seq x y z
N MET A 1 12.78 37.45 -39.20
CA MET A 1 13.32 36.31 -39.97
C MET A 1 13.90 35.27 -39.02
N LYS A 2 13.93 34.00 -39.48
CA LYS A 2 14.39 32.75 -38.82
C LYS A 2 13.30 31.94 -38.09
N THR A 3 12.33 31.50 -38.88
CA THR A 3 11.64 30.21 -38.69
C THR A 3 12.58 29.07 -39.04
N ILE A 4 12.84 28.17 -38.09
CA ILE A 4 13.44 26.87 -38.38
C ILE A 4 12.28 25.90 -38.60
N LYS A 5 11.82 25.82 -39.85
CA LYS A 5 11.20 24.62 -40.40
C LYS A 5 12.34 23.69 -40.76
N PHE A 6 12.30 22.41 -40.41
CA PHE A 6 12.87 21.29 -41.16
C PHE A 6 12.96 20.09 -40.21
N PHE A 7 11.90 19.29 -40.11
CA PHE A 7 12.07 17.84 -40.18
C PHE A 7 10.81 17.27 -40.82
N LYS A 8 10.95 17.01 -42.13
CA LYS A 8 10.02 16.23 -42.93
C LYS A 8 10.00 14.80 -42.41
N ALA A 9 8.82 14.20 -42.53
CA ALA A 9 8.42 12.89 -42.05
C ALA A 9 9.31 11.72 -42.49
N ASN A 10 9.39 10.72 -41.62
CA ASN A 10 9.22 9.31 -41.97
C ASN A 10 8.41 8.65 -40.84
N ILE A 11 7.10 8.56 -41.03
CA ILE A 11 6.20 7.76 -40.21
C ILE A 11 6.44 6.31 -40.62
N LEU A 12 7.23 5.59 -39.83
CA LEU A 12 7.34 4.14 -39.94
C LEU A 12 6.47 3.52 -38.85
N GLN A 13 5.29 3.06 -39.26
CA GLN A 13 4.39 2.23 -38.46
C GLN A 13 5.12 0.95 -38.08
N ILE A 14 5.40 0.75 -36.79
CA ILE A 14 5.78 -0.56 -36.25
C ILE A 14 4.78 -0.90 -35.15
N ALA A 15 3.68 -1.52 -35.56
CA ALA A 15 2.86 -2.31 -34.68
C ALA A 15 3.69 -3.52 -34.23
N GLY A 16 4.09 -3.53 -32.96
CA GLY A 16 4.81 -4.64 -32.33
C GLY A 16 4.02 -5.15 -31.13
N LEU A 17 2.98 -5.92 -31.40
CA LEU A 17 2.16 -6.60 -30.40
C LEU A 17 2.90 -7.88 -30.00
N ILE A 18 3.63 -7.86 -28.88
CA ILE A 18 4.21 -9.07 -28.29
C ILE A 18 3.38 -9.45 -27.08
N ALA A 19 2.29 -10.19 -27.33
CA ALA A 19 1.60 -10.96 -26.32
C ALA A 19 2.26 -12.35 -26.26
N ILE A 20 3.17 -12.56 -25.29
CA ILE A 20 3.61 -13.92 -24.95
C ILE A 20 2.53 -14.50 -24.05
N VAL A 21 1.58 -15.22 -24.66
CA VAL A 21 0.65 -16.08 -23.96
C VAL A 21 1.36 -17.41 -23.72
N LEU A 22 1.79 -17.65 -22.48
CA LEU A 22 2.13 -19.01 -22.04
C LEU A 22 0.82 -19.77 -21.85
N THR A 23 0.54 -20.72 -22.75
CA THR A 23 -0.62 -21.60 -22.66
C THR A 23 -0.39 -22.66 -21.59
N LEU A 24 -0.99 -22.50 -20.41
CA LEU A 24 -1.21 -23.62 -19.50
C LEU A 24 -2.48 -24.35 -19.94
N SER A 25 -2.27 -25.59 -20.38
CA SER A 25 -3.30 -26.51 -20.89
C SER A 25 -4.30 -26.90 -19.81
N PHE A 26 -5.51 -26.32 -19.85
CA PHE A 26 -6.70 -26.97 -19.30
C PHE A 26 -7.84 -26.91 -20.33
N THR A 27 -8.37 -28.10 -20.60
CA THR A 27 -9.37 -28.48 -21.60
C THR A 27 -10.62 -27.59 -21.60
N PHE A 28 -11.05 -27.16 -22.79
CA PHE A 28 -12.34 -26.50 -23.00
C PHE A 28 -13.50 -27.52 -22.86
N ALA A 29 -14.36 -27.32 -21.85
CA ALA A 29 -15.71 -27.88 -21.82
C ALA A 29 -16.70 -26.79 -22.31
N PRO A 30 -17.56 -27.06 -23.31
CA PRO A 30 -18.59 -26.12 -23.73
C PRO A 30 -19.78 -26.22 -22.77
N GLY A 31 -19.86 -25.33 -21.80
CA GLY A 31 -20.99 -25.20 -20.89
C GLY A 31 -21.41 -23.75 -20.77
N LYS A 32 -22.54 -23.40 -21.41
CA LYS A 32 -23.23 -22.13 -21.15
C LYS A 32 -23.78 -22.16 -19.72
N THR A 33 -23.27 -21.29 -18.87
CA THR A 33 -23.99 -20.79 -17.68
C THR A 33 -23.42 -19.40 -17.38
N GLU A 34 -24.07 -18.39 -17.95
CA GLU A 34 -23.93 -17.00 -17.53
C GLU A 34 -24.56 -16.86 -16.14
N ASN A 35 -23.80 -17.24 -15.12
CA ASN A 35 -24.05 -16.74 -13.77
C ASN A 35 -23.42 -15.36 -13.72
N ARG A 36 -24.26 -14.31 -13.84
CA ARG A 36 -23.89 -12.99 -13.35
C ARG A 36 -23.74 -13.11 -11.83
N ASP A 37 -22.56 -13.53 -11.39
CA ASP A 37 -22.14 -13.29 -10.01
C ASP A 37 -22.12 -11.78 -9.83
N LYS A 38 -23.19 -11.29 -9.21
CA LYS A 38 -23.27 -9.99 -8.57
C LYS A 38 -21.97 -9.85 -7.78
N PRO A 39 -21.14 -8.81 -7.98
CA PRO A 39 -19.91 -8.68 -7.22
C PRO A 39 -20.31 -8.70 -5.75
N GLU A 40 -19.86 -9.73 -5.04
CA GLU A 40 -19.95 -9.79 -3.60
C GLU A 40 -19.29 -8.50 -3.11
N LYS A 41 -20.09 -7.63 -2.47
CA LYS A 41 -19.57 -6.42 -1.85
C LYS A 41 -18.67 -6.92 -0.74
N VAL A 42 -17.38 -7.07 -1.03
CA VAL A 42 -16.37 -7.31 -0.01
C VAL A 42 -16.51 -6.16 0.96
N GLU A 43 -17.04 -6.44 2.14
CA GLU A 43 -17.07 -5.47 3.22
C GLU A 43 -15.63 -5.27 3.65
N THR A 44 -14.98 -4.28 3.05
CA THR A 44 -13.69 -3.80 3.51
C THR A 44 -13.90 -3.25 4.91
N VAL A 45 -13.26 -3.88 5.89
CA VAL A 45 -13.21 -3.45 7.28
C VAL A 45 -11.91 -2.70 7.54
N ASP A 46 -11.88 -1.86 8.56
CA ASP A 46 -10.66 -1.19 8.99
C ASP A 46 -9.66 -2.20 9.56
N THR A 47 -8.37 -1.94 9.35
CA THR A 47 -7.28 -2.79 9.81
C THR A 47 -6.44 -2.06 10.86
N VAL A 48 -6.25 -2.66 12.03
CA VAL A 48 -5.34 -2.13 13.04
C VAL A 48 -3.92 -2.63 12.76
N TYR A 49 -2.96 -1.70 12.77
CA TYR A 49 -1.54 -1.98 12.69
C TYR A 49 -0.86 -1.53 13.97
N HIS A 50 -0.03 -2.39 14.54
CA HIS A 50 0.78 -2.15 15.72
C HIS A 50 2.22 -1.86 15.31
N TYR A 51 2.83 -0.84 15.92
CA TYR A 51 4.25 -0.59 15.76
C TYR A 51 5.05 -1.67 16.50
N ILE A 52 5.87 -2.41 15.77
CA ILE A 52 6.61 -3.56 16.29
C ILE A 52 8.12 -3.31 16.45
N SER A 53 8.63 -2.22 15.88
CA SER A 53 10.07 -1.92 15.93
C SER A 53 10.48 -1.14 17.18
N SER A 54 11.77 -1.22 17.53
CA SER A 54 12.43 -0.33 18.50
C SER A 54 13.07 0.90 17.81
N ASP A 55 13.05 0.97 16.48
CA ASP A 55 13.66 2.07 15.75
C ASP A 55 12.93 3.40 15.99
N MET A 56 13.65 4.43 16.42
CA MET A 56 13.13 5.78 16.60
C MET A 56 13.86 6.81 15.74
N THR A 57 14.69 6.36 14.80
CA THR A 57 15.38 7.23 13.86
C THR A 57 14.38 8.02 13.00
N SER A 58 14.82 9.14 12.45
CA SER A 58 13.96 9.99 11.64
C SER A 58 13.37 9.22 10.45
N GLY A 59 12.04 9.11 10.41
CA GLY A 59 11.30 8.40 9.36
C GLY A 59 10.94 6.95 9.72
N ALA A 60 11.52 6.37 10.77
CA ALA A 60 11.27 4.98 11.17
C ALA A 60 9.79 4.69 11.45
N PHE A 61 9.02 5.67 11.93
CA PHE A 61 7.60 5.48 12.22
C PHE A 61 6.75 5.41 10.93
N ALA A 62 7.25 5.96 9.83
CA ALA A 62 6.57 5.93 8.54
C ALA A 62 6.97 4.72 7.67
N GLU A 63 7.92 3.89 8.11
CA GLU A 63 8.36 2.69 7.41
C GLU A 63 7.38 1.53 7.65
N PRO A 64 6.62 1.06 6.64
CA PRO A 64 5.63 -0.01 6.81
C PRO A 64 6.20 -1.31 7.37
N ALA A 65 7.48 -1.62 7.13
CA ALA A 65 8.14 -2.82 7.68
C ALA A 65 8.27 -2.80 9.21
N ASN A 66 8.13 -1.64 9.86
CA ASN A 66 8.14 -1.51 11.31
C ASN A 66 6.77 -1.75 11.96
N TRP A 67 5.76 -2.15 11.19
CA TRP A 67 4.39 -2.37 11.65
C TRP A 67 3.90 -3.79 11.37
N SER A 68 2.93 -4.26 12.15
CA SER A 68 2.31 -5.58 12.01
C SER A 68 0.84 -5.54 12.39
N THR A 69 0.02 -6.41 11.78
CA THR A 69 -1.37 -6.63 12.21
C THR A 69 -1.48 -7.52 13.45
N THR A 70 -0.36 -8.16 13.84
CA THR A 70 -0.26 -8.91 15.08
C THR A 70 0.40 -8.03 16.12
N ASP A 71 -0.25 -7.86 17.28
CA ASP A 71 0.39 -7.19 18.40
C ASP A 71 1.47 -8.10 19.00
N ALA A 72 2.72 -7.80 18.67
CA ALA A 72 3.89 -8.52 19.19
C ALA A 72 4.45 -7.91 20.48
N ASN A 73 4.04 -6.69 20.84
CA ASN A 73 4.79 -5.83 21.76
C ASN A 73 3.96 -5.31 22.96
N GLY A 74 2.74 -5.83 23.16
CA GLY A 74 1.92 -5.56 24.35
C GLY A 74 1.09 -4.28 24.29
N GLU A 75 0.32 -4.05 25.38
CA GLU A 75 -0.66 -2.97 25.49
C GLU A 75 -0.07 -1.58 25.25
N CYS A 76 -0.86 -0.71 24.61
CA CYS A 76 -0.55 0.70 24.47
C CYS A 76 -0.54 1.38 25.84
N GLY A 77 0.61 1.97 26.21
CA GLY A 77 0.74 2.76 27.42
C GLY A 77 0.32 4.23 27.21
N GLU A 78 0.29 4.98 28.32
CA GLU A 78 0.10 6.44 28.34
C GLU A 78 1.22 7.14 29.14
N PRO A 79 1.53 8.44 28.91
CA PRO A 79 1.10 9.35 27.85
C PRO A 79 2.29 9.90 27.02
N ASP A 80 3.48 9.30 27.08
CA ASP A 80 4.65 9.88 26.43
C ASP A 80 4.68 9.56 24.93
N PRO A 81 4.60 10.55 24.03
CA PRO A 81 4.58 10.34 22.59
C PRO A 81 5.99 10.07 22.05
N ILE A 82 6.65 9.06 22.60
CA ILE A 82 8.01 8.67 22.24
C ILE A 82 7.97 7.76 21.01
N ARG A 83 7.04 6.79 21.01
CA ARG A 83 6.90 5.79 19.95
C ARG A 83 5.42 5.47 19.72
N PRO A 84 4.96 5.36 18.46
CA PRO A 84 3.56 5.04 18.20
C PRO A 84 3.23 3.65 18.74
N CYS A 85 1.99 3.46 19.21
CA CYS A 85 1.53 2.12 19.60
C CYS A 85 0.83 1.42 18.43
N GLN A 86 -0.28 1.99 17.98
CA GLN A 86 -1.06 1.45 16.88
C GLN A 86 -1.71 2.57 16.05
N ILE A 87 -2.15 2.22 14.85
CA ILE A 87 -2.99 3.05 13.99
C ILE A 87 -4.09 2.20 13.33
N THR A 88 -5.23 2.82 13.08
CA THR A 88 -6.30 2.22 12.28
C THR A 88 -6.16 2.69 10.84
N VAL A 89 -6.03 1.74 9.93
CA VAL A 89 -6.02 1.98 8.48
C VAL A 89 -7.45 1.77 7.97
N PRO A 90 -8.07 2.78 7.34
CA PRO A 90 -9.41 2.64 6.82
C PRO A 90 -9.52 1.54 5.77
N ALA A 91 -10.68 0.91 5.73
CA ALA A 91 -11.14 0.05 4.66
C ALA A 91 -10.79 0.59 3.26
N GLY A 92 -10.17 -0.25 2.43
CA GLY A 92 -9.76 0.13 1.06
C GLY A 92 -8.50 1.00 0.97
N SER A 93 -7.86 1.34 2.09
CA SER A 93 -6.55 1.97 2.14
C SER A 93 -5.44 0.96 2.48
N THR A 94 -4.18 1.37 2.27
CA THR A 94 -3.01 0.60 2.69
C THR A 94 -2.26 1.34 3.77
N LEU A 95 -1.53 0.61 4.62
CA LEU A 95 -0.62 1.19 5.60
C LEU A 95 0.34 2.20 4.95
N SER A 96 0.94 1.83 3.81
CA SER A 96 1.85 2.71 3.07
C SER A 96 1.18 4.01 2.61
N SER A 97 -0.09 3.97 2.22
CA SER A 97 -0.86 5.16 1.84
C SER A 97 -1.07 6.09 3.05
N VAL A 98 -1.40 5.52 4.21
CA VAL A 98 -1.58 6.28 5.46
C VAL A 98 -0.27 6.90 5.94
N LEU A 99 0.86 6.21 5.78
CA LEU A 99 2.18 6.66 6.27
C LEU A 99 2.93 7.56 5.28
N SER A 100 2.56 7.55 3.99
CA SER A 100 3.31 8.26 2.94
C SER A 100 3.49 9.75 3.24
N GLY A 101 4.74 10.22 3.16
CA GLY A 101 5.09 11.63 3.39
C GLY A 101 5.01 12.10 4.84
N LYS A 102 4.68 11.23 5.80
CA LYS A 102 4.68 11.58 7.23
C LYS A 102 6.09 11.45 7.82
N ASN A 103 6.45 12.39 8.68
CA ASN A 103 7.59 12.25 9.59
C ASN A 103 7.14 11.61 10.91
N ASN A 104 8.09 11.32 11.80
CA ASN A 104 7.80 10.68 13.09
C ASN A 104 6.74 11.43 13.90
N ASN A 105 6.82 12.77 13.97
CA ASN A 105 5.83 13.58 14.70
C ASN A 105 4.43 13.48 14.09
N ALA A 106 4.32 13.45 12.76
CA ALA A 106 3.05 13.31 12.07
C ALA A 106 2.45 11.90 12.24
N VAL A 107 3.28 10.88 12.40
CA VAL A 107 2.81 9.51 12.72
C VAL A 107 2.37 9.41 14.19
N LEU A 108 3.11 10.01 15.12
CA LEU A 108 2.72 10.09 16.53
C LEU A 108 1.37 10.80 16.73
N ALA A 109 1.09 11.84 15.94
CA ALA A 109 -0.17 12.58 15.99
C ALA A 109 -1.40 11.76 15.53
N ILE A 110 -1.20 10.71 14.72
CA ILE A 110 -2.28 9.81 14.28
C ILE A 110 -2.29 8.47 15.04
N SER A 111 -1.32 8.28 15.96
CA SER A 111 -1.24 7.06 16.75
C SER A 111 -2.31 7.03 17.82
N GLN A 112 -2.88 5.85 18.04
CA GLN A 112 -3.78 5.57 19.14
C GLN A 112 -2.95 4.97 20.28
N GLY A 113 -2.60 5.80 21.25
CA GLY A 113 -1.71 5.43 22.36
C GLY A 113 -0.24 5.35 21.95
N TYR A 114 0.63 5.17 22.96
CA TYR A 114 2.07 5.26 22.78
C TYR A 114 2.80 4.12 23.48
N LYS A 115 4.02 3.84 23.02
CA LYS A 115 4.93 2.87 23.64
C LYS A 115 6.07 3.62 24.32
N SER A 116 6.51 3.07 25.45
CA SER A 116 7.73 3.51 26.12
C SER A 116 8.95 3.33 25.21
N ASN A 117 10.03 4.01 25.58
CA ASN A 117 11.34 3.82 24.95
C ASN A 117 11.72 2.33 25.01
N PRO A 118 12.20 1.72 23.90
CA PRO A 118 12.78 0.38 23.96
C PRO A 118 13.95 0.35 24.96
N GLU A 119 13.91 -0.60 25.89
CA GLU A 119 15.03 -0.92 26.79
C GLU A 119 16.15 -1.66 26.06
#